data_AF-A0A5B9D6V1-F1
#
_entry.id   AF-A0A5B9D6V1-F1
#
_cell.length_a   1.000
_cell.length_b   1.000
_cell.length_c   1.000
_cell.angle_alpha   90.00
_cell.angle_beta   90.00
_cell.angle_gamma   90.00
#
_symmetry.space_group_name_H-M   'P 1'
#
loop_
_entity.id
_entity.type
_entity.pdbx_description
1 polymer ?
#
loop_
_entity_poly.entity_id
_entity_poly.type
_entity_poly.pdbx_seq_one_letter_code
_entity_poly.pdbx_strand_id
1 'polypeptide(L)'
;MSLDRFTKPKKKVSKKTTKSKATEKAKAKKSTSKKKKSDIQTSKLELERKKFHLSCTARCGYKRTLKKRVLTDEDFICRKCGKKMKIVKS
;
A
#
# COMPACT_ATOMS: atom_id res chain seq x y z
N MET A 1 37.40 11.89 -10.54
CA MET A 1 36.06 11.30 -10.31
C MET A 1 35.47 11.97 -9.09
N SER A 2 34.61 12.96 -9.30
CA SER A 2 34.08 13.80 -8.22
C SER A 2 32.56 13.65 -8.18
N LEU A 3 32.07 13.22 -7.02
CA LEU A 3 30.68 12.89 -6.72
C LEU A 3 29.83 14.16 -6.62
N ASP A 4 28.89 14.33 -7.55
CA ASP A 4 27.83 15.33 -7.51
C ASP A 4 26.95 15.18 -6.25
N ARG A 5 27.22 16.05 -5.27
CA ARG A 5 26.35 16.28 -4.10
C ARG A 5 25.21 17.21 -4.53
N PHE A 6 24.10 16.64 -5.00
CA PHE A 6 22.87 17.39 -5.25
C PHE A 6 22.33 17.97 -3.93
N THR A 7 22.44 19.29 -3.80
CA THR A 7 22.10 20.07 -2.61
C THR A 7 20.58 20.28 -2.47
N LYS A 8 20.03 19.95 -1.30
CA LYS A 8 18.67 20.31 -0.85
C LYS A 8 18.47 21.84 -0.81
N PRO A 9 17.36 22.39 -1.33
CA PRO A 9 16.93 23.72 -0.96
C PRO A 9 16.13 23.70 0.36
N LYS A 10 16.65 24.42 1.36
CA LYS A 10 15.92 24.92 2.54
C LYS A 10 15.24 26.27 2.19
N LYS A 11 14.23 26.62 3.01
CA LYS A 11 13.57 27.93 3.24
C LYS A 11 12.21 28.05 2.51
N LYS A 12 11.12 28.55 3.11
CA LYS A 12 10.97 29.57 4.16
C LYS A 12 9.79 29.28 5.10
N VAL A 13 10.02 29.56 6.39
CA VAL A 13 9.00 29.73 7.44
C VAL A 13 8.46 31.14 7.32
N SER A 14 7.13 31.29 7.36
CA SER A 14 6.47 32.58 7.62
C SER A 14 5.34 32.36 8.62
N LYS A 15 5.57 32.77 9.88
CA LYS A 15 4.55 32.97 10.92
C LYS A 15 3.69 34.19 10.54
N LYS A 16 2.35 34.10 10.68
CA LYS A 16 1.55 35.07 11.45
C LYS A 16 0.09 34.62 11.58
N THR A 17 -0.35 34.66 12.83
CA THR A 17 -1.68 34.52 13.38
C THR A 17 -2.67 35.56 12.85
N THR A 18 -3.90 35.13 12.53
CA THR A 18 -5.10 35.92 12.81
C THR A 18 -6.31 35.02 13.02
N LYS A 19 -7.01 35.33 14.09
CA LYS A 19 -8.21 34.75 14.68
C LYS A 19 -9.43 35.20 13.87
N SER A 20 -10.17 34.28 13.25
CA SER A 20 -11.55 34.54 12.82
C SER A 20 -12.42 33.28 12.96
N LYS A 21 -13.42 33.44 13.81
CA LYS A 21 -14.51 32.56 14.16
C LYS A 21 -15.61 32.76 13.11
N ALA A 22 -15.98 31.75 12.33
CA ALA A 22 -17.27 31.68 11.66
C ALA A 22 -17.49 30.30 11.03
N THR A 23 -18.47 29.59 11.57
CA THR A 23 -19.35 28.64 10.90
C THR A 23 -19.71 29.08 9.48
N GLU A 24 -19.61 28.20 8.49
CA GLU A 24 -20.69 28.01 7.51
C GLU A 24 -20.49 26.73 6.69
N LYS A 25 -21.46 25.82 6.79
CA LYS A 25 -21.66 24.71 5.87
C LYS A 25 -22.18 25.30 4.56
N ALA A 26 -21.37 25.32 3.51
CA ALA A 26 -21.82 25.67 2.16
C ALA A 26 -21.59 24.51 1.18
N LYS A 27 -22.71 23.97 0.68
CA LYS A 27 -22.82 22.97 -0.37
C LYS A 27 -22.18 23.50 -1.66
N ALA A 28 -21.23 22.79 -2.25
CA ALA A 28 -20.83 22.99 -3.64
C ALA A 28 -21.25 21.78 -4.48
N LYS A 29 -22.35 21.95 -5.23
CA LYS A 29 -22.78 21.04 -6.29
C LYS A 29 -21.99 21.33 -7.57
N LYS A 30 -21.55 20.25 -8.23
CA LYS A 30 -21.20 20.09 -9.66
C LYS A 30 -20.05 20.94 -10.22
N SER A 31 -18.95 20.25 -10.53
CA SER A 31 -18.36 20.34 -11.87
C SER A 31 -17.87 18.95 -12.32
N THR A 32 -18.58 18.45 -13.32
CA THR A 32 -18.43 17.16 -13.97
C THR A 32 -17.12 17.13 -14.75
N SER A 33 -16.01 16.79 -14.09
CA SER A 33 -14.76 16.50 -14.80
C SER A 33 -14.78 15.04 -15.25
N LYS A 34 -15.52 14.74 -16.32
CA LYS A 34 -15.36 13.50 -17.09
C LYS A 34 -13.98 13.55 -17.77
N LYS A 35 -12.92 13.24 -17.02
CA LYS A 35 -11.67 12.76 -17.62
C LYS A 35 -11.98 11.36 -18.15
N LYS A 36 -12.34 11.28 -19.44
CA LYS A 36 -12.19 10.06 -20.24
C LYS A 36 -10.70 9.73 -20.19
N LYS A 37 -10.30 8.94 -19.18
CA LYS A 37 -9.02 8.24 -19.22
C LYS A 37 -9.15 7.24 -20.35
N SER A 38 -8.30 7.41 -21.35
CA SER A 38 -8.02 6.46 -22.41
C SER A 38 -8.06 5.04 -21.85
N ASP A 39 -9.05 4.29 -22.33
CA ASP A 39 -9.23 2.87 -22.05
C ASP A 39 -8.13 2.14 -22.83
N ILE A 40 -6.95 2.02 -22.20
CA ILE A 40 -5.91 1.11 -22.68
C ILE A 40 -6.40 -0.28 -22.27
N GLN A 41 -7.22 -0.90 -23.12
CA GLN A 41 -7.54 -2.32 -23.06
C GLN A 41 -6.30 -3.12 -23.42
N THR A 42 -5.33 -3.15 -22.51
CA THR A 42 -4.49 -4.33 -22.42
C THR A 42 -5.37 -5.42 -21.84
N SER A 43 -5.93 -6.26 -22.71
CA SER A 43 -6.46 -7.59 -22.39
C SER A 43 -5.31 -8.52 -21.95
N LYS A 44 -4.53 -8.05 -20.98
CA LYS A 44 -3.60 -8.86 -20.22
C LYS A 44 -4.49 -9.57 -19.24
N LEU A 45 -4.59 -10.90 -19.36
CA LEU A 45 -5.18 -11.77 -18.35
C LEU A 45 -4.56 -11.38 -17.00
N GLU A 46 -5.23 -10.50 -16.26
CA GLU A 46 -4.81 -10.05 -14.97
C GLU A 46 -5.09 -11.21 -14.03
N LEU A 47 -4.11 -12.12 -13.91
CA LEU A 47 -4.16 -13.14 -12.88
C LEU A 47 -4.35 -12.41 -11.54
N GLU A 48 -5.56 -12.54 -10.98
CA GLU A 48 -5.93 -11.88 -9.76
C GLU A 48 -5.03 -12.35 -8.62
N ARG A 49 -4.55 -11.41 -7.80
CA ARG A 49 -3.74 -11.74 -6.63
C ARG A 49 -4.66 -12.24 -5.53
N LYS A 50 -4.49 -13.48 -5.10
CA LYS A 50 -5.24 -14.08 -3.98
C LYS A 50 -4.59 -13.73 -2.65
N LYS A 51 -5.40 -13.69 -1.59
CA LYS A 51 -4.95 -13.38 -0.23
C LYS A 51 -4.89 -14.67 0.59
N PHE A 52 -3.69 -15.14 0.88
CA PHE A 52 -3.46 -16.36 1.64
C PHE A 52 -3.15 -16.02 3.10
N HIS A 53 -3.92 -16.59 4.02
CA HIS A 53 -3.65 -16.52 5.45
C HIS A 53 -2.88 -17.77 5.89
N LEU A 54 -1.64 -17.61 6.33
CA LEU A 54 -0.74 -18.69 6.73
C LEU A 54 -0.53 -18.67 8.25
N SER A 55 -0.54 -19.84 8.89
CA SER A 55 -0.17 -20.03 10.29
C SER A 55 0.96 -21.04 10.46
N CYS A 56 1.85 -20.76 11.40
CA CYS A 56 2.90 -21.67 11.86
C CYS A 56 2.26 -22.89 12.52
N THR A 57 2.64 -24.09 12.09
CA THR A 57 2.18 -25.35 12.71
C THR A 57 2.83 -25.61 14.06
N ALA A 58 3.96 -24.96 14.32
CA ALA A 58 4.67 -25.07 15.58
C ALA A 58 4.02 -24.19 16.66
N ARG A 59 4.44 -24.41 17.93
CA ARG A 59 4.09 -23.57 19.09
C ARG A 59 4.53 -22.09 18.97
N CYS A 60 5.13 -21.71 17.85
CA CYS A 60 5.63 -20.37 17.61
C CYS A 60 4.53 -19.31 17.42
N GLY A 61 3.30 -19.75 17.11
CA GLY A 61 2.13 -18.87 16.97
C GLY A 61 2.21 -17.85 15.84
N TYR A 62 3.25 -17.88 15.01
CA TYR A 62 3.46 -16.91 13.94
C TYR A 62 2.38 -17.06 12.86
N LYS A 63 1.72 -15.95 12.53
CA LYS A 63 0.73 -15.87 11.46
C LYS A 63 1.17 -14.80 10.47
N ARG A 64 0.99 -15.04 9.18
CA ARG A 64 1.24 -14.05 8.13
C ARG A 64 0.16 -14.09 7.07
N THR A 65 0.00 -12.98 6.37
CA THR A 65 -0.93 -12.88 5.25
C THR A 65 -0.14 -12.48 4.01
N LEU A 66 -0.25 -13.26 2.94
CA LEU A 66 0.42 -13.00 1.68
C LEU A 66 -0.60 -12.68 0.59
N LYS A 67 -0.35 -11.63 -0.20
CA LYS A 67 -1.10 -11.34 -1.42
C LYS A 67 -0.24 -11.70 -2.62
N LYS A 68 -0.41 -12.92 -3.13
CA LYS A 68 0.38 -13.47 -4.23
C LYS A 68 -0.54 -14.17 -5.23
N ARG A 69 -0.06 -14.39 -6.45
CA ARG A 69 -0.78 -15.19 -7.45
C ARG A 69 -0.64 -16.67 -7.15
N VAL A 70 0.58 -17.09 -6.88
CA VAL A 70 0.98 -18.47 -6.55
C VAL A 70 1.86 -18.41 -5.30
N LEU A 71 1.69 -19.37 -4.40
CA LEU A 71 2.57 -19.57 -3.24
C LEU A 71 3.75 -20.45 -3.66
N THR A 72 4.96 -20.10 -3.24
CA THR A 72 6.15 -20.94 -3.41
C THR A 72 6.45 -21.73 -2.14
N ASP A 73 7.30 -22.76 -2.23
CA ASP A 73 7.69 -23.57 -1.06
C ASP A 73 8.29 -22.75 0.08
N GLU A 74 8.98 -21.66 -0.25
CA GLU A 74 9.53 -20.70 0.73
C GLU A 74 8.44 -19.96 1.52
N ASP A 75 7.26 -19.76 0.92
CA ASP A 75 6.10 -19.18 1.58
C ASP A 75 5.45 -20.13 2.59
N PHE A 76 5.87 -21.39 2.62
CA PHE A 76 5.51 -22.33 3.69
C PHE A 76 6.56 -22.39 4.79
N ILE A 77 7.64 -21.61 4.75
CA ILE A 77 8.65 -21.60 5.82
C ILE A 77 8.39 -20.46 6.80
N CYS A 78 8.28 -20.79 8.09
CA CYS A 78 8.12 -19.81 9.15
C CYS A 78 9.41 -19.01 9.38
N ARG A 79 9.33 -17.68 9.32
CA ARG A 79 10.49 -16.79 9.54
C ARG A 79 11.01 -16.77 10.99
N LYS A 80 10.21 -17.23 11.96
CA LYS A 80 10.61 -17.25 13.37
C LYS A 80 11.33 -18.54 13.78
N CYS A 81 10.87 -19.69 13.27
CA CYS A 81 11.32 -20.99 13.75
C CYS A 81 11.72 -21.97 12.64
N GLY A 82 11.70 -21.55 11.38
CA GLY A 82 12.06 -22.39 10.23
C GLY A 82 11.09 -23.55 9.93
N LYS A 83 10.07 -23.77 10.77
CA LYS A 83 9.10 -24.87 10.59
C LYS A 83 8.06 -24.53 9.53
N LYS A 84 7.41 -25.58 8.99
CA LYS A 84 6.37 -25.45 7.97
C LYS A 84 5.14 -24.69 8.48
N MET A 85 4.60 -23.81 7.64
CA MET A 85 3.34 -23.09 7.80
C MET A 85 2.24 -23.80 6.99
N LYS A 86 0.98 -23.58 7.36
CA LYS A 86 -0.20 -24.07 6.65
C LYS A 86 -1.13 -22.91 6.31
N ILE A 87 -1.88 -23.03 5.23
CA ILE A 87 -2.92 -22.06 4.87
C ILE A 87 -4.13 -22.32 5.76
N VAL A 88 -4.63 -21.28 6.41
CA VAL A 88 -5.80 -21.33 7.31
C VAL A 88 -7.06 -20.87 6.59
N LYS A 89 -6.93 -19.85 5.72
CA LYS A 89 -8.00 -19.32 4.88
C LYS A 89 -7.41 -18.85 3.55
N SER A 90 -8.10 -19.15 2.45
CA SER A 90 -7.71 -18.83 1.08
C SER A 90 -8.78 -17.98 0.41
#